data_AF-A0A3N5S0H4-F1
#
_entry.id   AF-A0A3N5S0H4-F1
#
_cell.length_a   1.000
_cell.length_b   1.000
_cell.length_c   1.000
_cell.angle_alpha   90.00
_cell.angle_beta   90.00
_cell.angle_gamma   90.00
#
_symmetry.space_group_name_H-M   'P 1'
#
loop_
_entity.id
_entity.type
_entity.pdbx_description
1 polymer ?
#
loop_
_entity_poly.entity_id
_entity_poly.type
_entity_poly.pdbx_seq_one_letter_code
_entity_poly.pdbx_strand_id
1 'polypeptide(L)'
;MSIKRVTQLELENFAIGLQNAEDSESKELLSVADVRARELVFIQTLRTSGKIAGDDGIPEVIPSWADLYQQLINAGVRGRIAAYIAWATMPKKYRFPETQEQLATQFLGLTSDRAIATWRKKYPEIDMMISQLQAEAMLEFRPGAFYALGTVASDPSYRANPDRRLFFEMTRDYTPRQKIEGDDGKGVGHKLLGQLKKLSTAQLLETLGTDALEIMQELEDELSQEDTAESETHAEQDEGNGSK
;
A
#
# COMPACT_ATOMS: atom_id res chain seq x y z
N MET A 1 -8.46 -6.62 4.43
CA MET A 1 -8.67 -7.25 3.09
C MET A 1 -7.33 -7.76 2.59
N SER A 2 -7.26 -9.01 2.14
CA SER A 2 -6.04 -9.55 1.51
C SER A 2 -6.04 -9.15 0.04
N ILE A 3 -4.96 -8.52 -0.44
CA ILE A 3 -4.80 -8.17 -1.86
C ILE A 3 -4.54 -9.45 -2.64
N LYS A 4 -5.36 -9.72 -3.66
CA LYS A 4 -5.27 -10.88 -4.54
C LYS A 4 -5.33 -10.42 -5.98
N ARG A 5 -4.75 -11.22 -6.88
CA ARG A 5 -4.84 -11.01 -8.33
C ARG A 5 -6.29 -11.19 -8.79
N VAL A 6 -6.79 -10.29 -9.65
CA VAL A 6 -8.13 -10.44 -10.21
C VAL A 6 -8.11 -11.58 -11.23
N THR A 7 -8.97 -12.56 -11.02
CA THR A 7 -9.08 -13.72 -11.90
C THR A 7 -10.03 -13.43 -13.06
N GLN A 8 -9.84 -14.14 -14.17
CA GLN A 8 -10.75 -14.07 -15.32
C GLN A 8 -12.21 -14.34 -14.91
N LEU A 9 -12.43 -15.30 -14.00
CA LEU A 9 -13.75 -15.63 -13.47
C LEU A 9 -14.38 -14.47 -12.69
N GLU A 10 -13.59 -13.73 -11.92
CA GLU A 10 -14.08 -12.54 -11.20
C GLU A 10 -14.48 -11.42 -12.17
N LEU A 11 -13.72 -11.24 -13.26
CA LEU A 11 -14.08 -10.29 -14.32
C LEU A 11 -15.37 -10.68 -15.03
N GLU A 12 -15.56 -11.97 -15.32
CA GLU A 12 -16.79 -12.49 -15.94
C GLU A 12 -18.01 -12.36 -15.02
N ASN A 13 -17.85 -12.71 -13.74
CA ASN A 13 -18.91 -12.52 -12.74
C ASN A 13 -19.30 -11.04 -12.59
N PHE A 14 -18.30 -10.16 -12.62
CA PHE A 14 -18.49 -8.72 -12.63
C PHE A 14 -19.24 -8.25 -13.88
N ALA A 15 -18.86 -8.75 -15.05
CA ALA A 15 -19.55 -8.44 -16.31
C ALA A 15 -21.03 -8.82 -16.28
N ILE A 16 -21.36 -9.99 -15.72
CA ILE A 16 -22.74 -10.46 -15.56
C ILE A 16 -23.55 -9.49 -14.69
N GLY A 17 -23.00 -9.01 -13.58
CA GLY A 17 -23.66 -8.03 -12.70
C GLY A 17 -24.02 -6.71 -13.40
N LEU A 18 -23.23 -6.33 -14.40
CA LEU A 18 -23.36 -5.05 -15.11
C LEU A 18 -24.10 -5.14 -16.46
N GLN A 19 -24.66 -6.29 -16.81
CA GLN A 19 -25.35 -6.46 -18.10
C GLN A 19 -26.46 -5.42 -18.33
N ASN A 20 -27.13 -4.96 -17.27
CA ASN A 20 -28.22 -3.99 -17.33
C ASN A 20 -27.80 -2.54 -17.08
N ALA A 21 -26.50 -2.26 -16.99
CA ALA A 21 -26.00 -0.94 -16.59
C ALA A 21 -25.99 0.10 -17.73
N GLU A 22 -25.78 -0.33 -18.98
CA GLU A 22 -25.81 0.57 -20.14
C GLU A 22 -27.21 0.56 -20.79
N ASP A 23 -27.87 1.71 -20.83
CA ASP A 23 -29.09 1.88 -21.63
C ASP A 23 -28.74 1.83 -23.13
N SER A 24 -29.60 1.17 -23.92
CA SER A 24 -29.42 0.71 -25.30
C SER A 24 -29.23 1.79 -26.38
N GLU A 25 -28.66 2.96 -26.07
CA GLU A 25 -28.32 3.95 -27.09
C GLU A 25 -27.12 3.48 -27.91
N SER A 26 -27.44 2.91 -29.06
CA SER A 26 -26.58 2.33 -30.10
C SER A 26 -25.71 3.35 -30.84
N LYS A 27 -24.91 4.13 -30.10
CA LYS A 27 -23.74 4.78 -30.69
C LYS A 27 -22.59 3.78 -30.79
N GLU A 28 -21.89 3.83 -31.93
CA GLU A 28 -20.68 3.04 -32.21
C GLU A 28 -19.76 3.03 -30.98
N LEU A 29 -19.47 1.83 -30.48
CA LEU A 29 -18.49 1.63 -29.44
C LEU A 29 -17.10 1.93 -30.00
N LEU A 30 -16.20 2.42 -29.14
CA LEU A 30 -14.79 2.56 -29.50
C LEU A 30 -14.23 1.19 -29.88
N SER A 31 -13.65 1.08 -31.08
CA SER A 31 -12.85 -0.09 -31.40
C SER A 31 -11.62 -0.14 -30.51
N VAL A 32 -11.18 -1.34 -30.12
CA VAL A 32 -9.91 -1.53 -29.39
C VAL A 32 -8.74 -0.91 -30.18
N ALA A 33 -8.79 -0.97 -31.52
CA ALA A 33 -7.79 -0.36 -32.38
C ALA A 33 -7.76 1.18 -32.24
N ASP A 34 -8.93 1.82 -32.14
CA ASP A 34 -9.02 3.28 -31.99
C ASP A 34 -8.52 3.73 -30.63
N VAL A 35 -8.84 2.98 -29.57
CA VAL A 35 -8.35 3.23 -28.21
C VAL A 35 -6.83 3.19 -28.18
N ARG A 36 -6.23 2.13 -28.75
CA ARG A 36 -4.77 2.00 -28.86
C ARG A 36 -4.14 3.10 -29.68
N ALA A 37 -4.70 3.44 -30.84
CA ALA A 37 -4.16 4.49 -31.70
C ALA A 37 -4.11 5.84 -30.96
N ARG A 38 -5.19 6.19 -30.25
CA ARG A 38 -5.28 7.42 -29.45
C ARG A 38 -4.33 7.42 -28.26
N GLU A 39 -4.21 6.29 -27.55
CA GLU A 39 -3.25 6.13 -26.46
C GLU A 39 -1.81 6.33 -26.94
N LEU A 40 -1.42 5.73 -28.07
CA LEU A 40 -0.09 5.90 -28.64
C LEU A 40 0.23 7.36 -28.99
N VAL A 41 -0.73 8.09 -29.56
CA VAL A 41 -0.59 9.53 -29.82
C VAL A 41 -0.37 10.30 -28.52
N PHE A 42 -1.12 9.97 -27.45
CA PHE A 42 -0.93 10.61 -26.15
C PHE A 42 0.42 10.28 -25.50
N ILE A 43 0.88 9.04 -25.57
CA ILE A 43 2.20 8.68 -25.05
C ILE A 43 3.30 9.45 -25.81
N GLN A 44 3.14 9.63 -27.12
CA GLN A 44 4.05 10.46 -27.92
C GLN A 44 4.02 11.92 -27.45
N THR A 45 2.83 12.51 -27.19
CA THR A 45 2.75 13.90 -26.73
C THR A 45 3.36 14.10 -25.34
N LEU A 46 3.17 13.15 -24.42
CA LEU A 46 3.80 13.18 -23.11
C LEU A 46 5.34 13.09 -23.21
N ARG A 47 5.86 12.26 -24.12
CA ARG A 47 7.30 12.18 -24.39
C ARG A 47 7.83 13.50 -24.96
N THR A 48 7.14 14.08 -25.95
CA THR A 48 7.57 15.36 -26.55
C THR A 48 7.50 16.53 -25.58
N SER A 49 6.58 16.50 -24.61
CA SER A 49 6.47 17.53 -23.58
C SER A 49 7.45 17.36 -22.42
N GLY A 50 8.29 16.32 -22.44
CA GLY A 50 9.27 16.03 -21.39
C GLY A 50 8.65 15.61 -20.05
N LYS A 51 7.34 15.31 -20.02
CA LYS A 51 6.65 14.80 -18.81
C LYS A 51 7.05 13.38 -18.45
N ILE A 52 7.56 12.64 -19.44
CA ILE A 52 8.16 11.33 -19.29
C ILE A 52 9.63 11.53 -19.67
N ALA A 53 10.51 11.56 -18.67
CA ALA A 53 11.94 11.67 -18.90
C ALA A 53 12.49 10.25 -19.04
N GLY A 54 12.93 9.87 -20.23
CA GLY A 54 13.70 8.63 -20.44
C GLY A 54 15.16 8.76 -19.99
N ASP A 55 15.44 9.58 -18.98
CA ASP A 55 16.77 10.17 -18.74
C ASP A 55 17.73 9.23 -17.97
N ASP A 56 17.23 8.20 -17.29
CA ASP A 56 18.06 7.32 -16.43
C ASP A 56 18.28 5.90 -17.00
N GLY A 57 18.03 5.69 -18.30
CA GLY A 57 18.22 4.38 -18.94
C GLY A 57 17.24 3.28 -18.52
N ILE A 58 16.32 3.55 -17.59
CA ILE A 58 15.17 2.71 -17.28
C ILE A 58 13.95 3.30 -18.00
N PRO A 59 13.33 2.60 -18.96
CA PRO A 59 12.13 3.10 -19.62
C PRO A 59 11.01 3.24 -18.59
N GLU A 60 10.50 4.46 -18.42
CA GLU A 60 9.30 4.69 -17.62
C GLU A 60 8.13 3.95 -18.30
N VAL A 61 7.75 2.80 -17.73
CA VAL A 61 6.66 1.97 -18.23
C VAL A 61 5.35 2.62 -17.81
N ILE A 62 4.70 3.28 -18.76
CA ILE A 62 3.36 3.82 -18.57
C ILE A 62 2.39 2.66 -18.73
N PRO A 63 1.53 2.40 -17.73
CA PRO A 63 0.52 1.36 -17.87
C PRO A 63 -0.37 1.68 -19.07
N SER A 64 -0.66 0.71 -19.92
CA SER A 64 -1.62 0.89 -21.01
C SER A 64 -3.02 0.61 -20.51
N TRP A 65 -3.91 1.60 -20.60
CA TRP A 65 -5.33 1.37 -20.31
C TRP A 65 -6.03 0.68 -21.48
N ALA A 66 -5.47 0.74 -22.69
CA ALA A 66 -6.02 0.02 -23.84
C ALA A 66 -5.92 -1.51 -23.68
N ASP A 67 -4.84 -2.00 -23.06
CA ASP A 67 -4.66 -3.42 -22.79
C ASP A 67 -5.65 -3.90 -21.71
N LEU A 68 -5.81 -3.14 -20.64
CA LEU A 68 -6.82 -3.43 -19.61
C LEU A 68 -8.25 -3.34 -20.17
N TYR A 69 -8.51 -2.37 -21.04
CA TYR A 69 -9.78 -2.28 -21.76
C TYR A 69 -10.04 -3.54 -22.57
N GLN A 70 -9.06 -4.02 -23.34
CA GLN A 70 -9.20 -5.26 -24.10
C GLN A 70 -9.48 -6.47 -23.18
N GLN A 71 -8.81 -6.57 -22.03
CA GLN A 71 -9.07 -7.63 -21.05
C GLN A 71 -10.51 -7.59 -20.54
N LEU A 72 -11.02 -6.41 -20.19
CA LEU A 72 -12.40 -6.23 -19.73
C LEU A 72 -13.43 -6.58 -20.82
N ILE A 73 -13.18 -6.18 -22.07
CA ILE A 73 -14.02 -6.55 -23.21
C ILE A 73 -14.02 -8.07 -23.41
N ASN A 74 -12.87 -8.73 -23.33
CA ASN A 74 -12.76 -10.18 -23.46
C ASN A 74 -13.52 -10.92 -22.35
N ALA A 75 -13.61 -10.34 -21.15
CA ALA A 75 -14.43 -10.84 -20.04
C ALA A 75 -15.93 -10.54 -20.18
N GLY A 76 -16.36 -9.88 -21.26
CA GLY A 76 -17.76 -9.56 -21.53
C GLY A 76 -18.27 -8.30 -20.84
N VAL A 77 -17.40 -7.48 -20.25
CA VAL A 77 -17.78 -6.19 -19.68
C VAL A 77 -18.23 -5.25 -20.82
N ARG A 78 -19.33 -4.54 -20.61
CA ARG A 78 -19.87 -3.63 -21.62
C ARG A 78 -18.89 -2.50 -21.93
N GLY A 79 -18.82 -2.12 -23.19
CA GLY A 79 -17.69 -1.35 -23.70
C GLY A 79 -17.50 0.03 -23.09
N ARG A 80 -18.56 0.74 -22.69
CA ARG A 80 -18.40 2.08 -22.09
C ARG A 80 -17.94 1.97 -20.65
N ILE A 81 -18.48 1.00 -19.90
CA ILE A 81 -18.06 0.75 -18.53
C ILE A 81 -16.63 0.19 -18.49
N ALA A 82 -16.29 -0.74 -19.39
CA ALA A 82 -14.93 -1.26 -19.52
C ALA A 82 -13.92 -0.13 -19.77
N ALA A 83 -14.24 0.79 -20.69
CA ALA A 83 -13.39 1.93 -20.98
C ALA A 83 -13.24 2.88 -19.77
N TYR A 84 -14.33 3.14 -19.04
CA TYR A 84 -14.27 3.93 -17.80
C TYR A 84 -13.40 3.28 -16.73
N ILE A 85 -13.57 1.97 -16.48
CA ILE A 85 -12.79 1.24 -15.47
C ILE A 85 -11.31 1.30 -15.84
N ALA A 86 -10.97 0.92 -17.07
CA ALA A 86 -9.61 0.94 -17.55
C ALA A 86 -8.97 2.34 -17.42
N TRP A 87 -9.68 3.38 -17.86
CA TRP A 87 -9.24 4.76 -17.69
C TRP A 87 -9.06 5.16 -16.21
N ALA A 88 -9.99 4.77 -15.33
CA ALA A 88 -9.96 5.16 -13.93
C ALA A 88 -8.84 4.47 -13.13
N THR A 89 -8.41 3.28 -13.55
CA THR A 89 -7.27 2.59 -12.91
C THR A 89 -5.95 3.34 -13.10
N MET A 90 -5.82 4.11 -14.18
CA MET A 90 -4.60 4.88 -14.47
C MET A 90 -4.31 5.95 -13.40
N PRO A 91 -3.03 6.20 -13.07
CA PRO A 91 -2.63 7.34 -12.25
C PRO A 91 -3.11 8.66 -12.87
N LYS A 92 -3.61 9.59 -12.05
CA LYS A 92 -4.20 10.85 -12.52
C LYS A 92 -3.29 11.63 -13.48
N LYS A 93 -1.97 11.62 -13.25
CA LYS A 93 -0.97 12.28 -14.11
C LYS A 93 -0.84 11.69 -15.53
N TYR A 94 -1.27 10.44 -15.72
CA TYR A 94 -1.14 9.68 -16.97
C TYR A 94 -2.49 9.32 -17.59
N ARG A 95 -3.59 9.86 -17.05
CA ARG A 95 -4.92 9.64 -17.62
C ARG A 95 -5.05 10.35 -18.95
N PHE A 96 -5.48 9.60 -19.96
CA PHE A 96 -5.90 10.14 -21.24
C PHE A 96 -7.22 9.53 -21.67
N PRO A 97 -8.25 10.34 -21.94
CA PRO A 97 -8.31 11.81 -21.77
C PRO A 97 -8.12 12.28 -20.32
N GLU A 98 -7.89 13.57 -20.08
CA GLU A 98 -7.50 14.06 -18.74
C GLU A 98 -8.66 14.05 -17.74
N THR A 99 -9.89 14.26 -18.23
CA THR A 99 -11.09 14.37 -17.39
C THR A 99 -12.14 13.32 -17.73
N GLN A 100 -12.97 12.97 -16.74
CA GLN A 100 -14.09 12.06 -16.92
C GLN A 100 -15.10 12.61 -17.93
N GLU A 101 -15.28 13.93 -17.98
CA GLU A 101 -16.15 14.59 -18.96
C GLU A 101 -15.63 14.45 -20.39
N GLN A 102 -14.33 14.63 -20.60
CA GLN A 102 -13.70 14.40 -21.91
C GLN A 102 -13.84 12.94 -22.33
N LEU A 103 -13.65 11.99 -21.41
CA LEU A 103 -13.89 10.57 -21.67
C LEU A 103 -15.34 10.34 -22.10
N ALA A 104 -16.30 10.82 -21.31
CA ALA A 104 -17.71 10.61 -21.59
C ALA A 104 -18.11 11.15 -22.97
N THR A 105 -17.73 12.39 -23.26
CA THR A 105 -18.21 13.12 -24.45
C THR A 105 -17.43 12.80 -25.72
N GLN A 106 -16.09 12.78 -25.66
CA GLN A 106 -15.23 12.66 -26.85
C GLN A 106 -14.88 11.20 -27.19
N PHE A 107 -15.01 10.29 -26.24
CA PHE A 107 -14.64 8.88 -26.40
C PHE A 107 -15.87 7.97 -26.34
N LEU A 108 -16.68 8.07 -25.29
CA LEU A 108 -17.81 7.15 -25.07
C LEU A 108 -19.08 7.54 -25.83
N GLY A 109 -19.09 8.73 -26.46
CA GLY A 109 -20.25 9.25 -27.20
C GLY A 109 -21.44 9.65 -26.33
N LEU A 110 -21.23 9.77 -25.00
CA LEU A 110 -22.23 10.19 -24.02
C LEU A 110 -22.43 11.70 -24.08
N THR A 111 -23.61 12.17 -23.69
CA THR A 111 -23.90 13.61 -23.65
C THR A 111 -23.18 14.31 -22.49
N SER A 112 -22.95 13.60 -21.37
CA SER A 112 -22.24 14.11 -20.20
C SER A 112 -21.70 12.97 -19.35
N ASP A 113 -20.85 13.30 -18.39
CA ASP A 113 -20.31 12.37 -17.40
C ASP A 113 -21.34 11.90 -16.34
N ARG A 114 -22.54 12.49 -16.32
CA ARG A 114 -23.62 12.12 -15.41
C ARG A 114 -24.04 10.65 -15.53
N ALA A 115 -23.95 10.08 -16.74
CA ALA A 115 -24.23 8.67 -16.95
C ALA A 115 -23.23 7.79 -16.17
N ILE A 116 -21.94 8.13 -16.23
CA ILE A 116 -20.88 7.45 -15.48
C ILE A 116 -21.12 7.59 -13.97
N ALA A 117 -21.45 8.80 -13.49
CA ALA A 117 -21.77 9.02 -12.08
C ALA A 117 -22.98 8.18 -11.64
N THR A 118 -23.98 8.05 -12.49
CA THR A 118 -25.17 7.22 -12.23
C THR A 118 -24.82 5.73 -12.17
N TRP A 119 -23.97 5.24 -13.07
CA TRP A 119 -23.49 3.85 -13.04
C TRP A 119 -22.76 3.56 -11.74
N ARG A 120 -21.80 4.39 -11.34
CA ARG A 120 -21.05 4.19 -10.08
C ARG A 120 -21.94 4.19 -8.85
N LYS A 121 -22.96 5.07 -8.83
CA LYS A 121 -23.91 5.14 -7.72
C LYS A 121 -24.80 3.89 -7.63
N LYS A 122 -25.22 3.35 -8.79
CA LYS A 122 -26.10 2.18 -8.86
C LYS A 122 -25.35 0.87 -8.69
N TYR A 123 -24.10 0.84 -9.13
CA TYR A 123 -23.22 -0.34 -9.20
C TYR A 123 -21.88 -0.03 -8.50
N PRO A 124 -21.85 -0.02 -7.15
CA PRO A 124 -20.65 0.26 -6.37
C PRO A 124 -19.51 -0.73 -6.63
N GLU A 125 -19.81 -1.91 -7.17
CA GLU A 125 -18.82 -2.89 -7.62
C GLU A 125 -17.85 -2.32 -8.67
N ILE A 126 -18.23 -1.28 -9.41
CA ILE A 126 -17.34 -0.59 -10.35
C ILE A 126 -16.13 0.00 -9.61
N ASP A 127 -16.38 0.70 -8.50
CA ASP A 127 -15.32 1.34 -7.72
C ASP A 127 -14.48 0.29 -6.97
N MET A 128 -15.12 -0.80 -6.51
CA MET A 128 -14.40 -1.95 -5.95
C MET A 128 -13.46 -2.57 -6.98
N MET A 129 -13.94 -2.82 -8.20
CA MET A 129 -13.14 -3.39 -9.29
C MET A 129 -11.96 -2.49 -9.66
N ILE A 130 -12.18 -1.17 -9.76
CA ILE A 130 -11.09 -0.20 -9.98
C ILE A 130 -10.02 -0.32 -8.88
N SER A 131 -10.42 -0.39 -7.62
CA SER A 131 -9.46 -0.52 -6.51
C SER A 131 -8.69 -1.85 -6.54
N GLN A 132 -9.36 -2.94 -6.94
CA GLN A 132 -8.75 -4.27 -7.04
C GLN A 132 -7.72 -4.32 -8.17
N LEU A 133 -8.05 -3.79 -9.34
CA LEU A 133 -7.14 -3.70 -10.49
C LEU A 133 -5.93 -2.81 -10.19
N GLN A 134 -6.13 -1.69 -9.48
CA GLN A 134 -5.02 -0.85 -9.01
C GLN A 134 -4.11 -1.60 -8.03
N ALA A 135 -4.68 -2.38 -7.13
CA ALA A 135 -3.91 -3.18 -6.18
C ALA A 135 -3.19 -4.36 -6.87
N GLU A 136 -3.78 -4.95 -7.91
CA GLU A 136 -3.16 -5.99 -8.72
C GLU A 136 -1.88 -5.49 -9.39
N ALA A 137 -1.90 -4.30 -9.99
CA ALA A 137 -0.72 -3.71 -10.59
C ALA A 137 0.45 -3.59 -9.59
N MET A 138 0.16 -3.35 -8.30
CA MET A 138 1.20 -3.33 -7.26
C MET A 138 1.80 -4.71 -6.98
N LEU A 139 1.03 -5.79 -7.16
CA LEU A 139 1.52 -7.15 -6.95
C LEU A 139 2.56 -7.56 -8.00
N GLU A 140 2.54 -6.99 -9.20
CA GLU A 140 3.54 -7.27 -10.24
C GLU A 140 4.94 -6.82 -9.83
N PHE A 141 5.04 -5.75 -9.04
CA PHE A 141 6.32 -5.26 -8.51
C PHE A 141 6.83 -6.04 -7.30
N ARG A 142 6.00 -6.91 -6.71
CA ARG A 142 6.32 -7.62 -5.46
C ARG A 142 7.59 -8.48 -5.57
N PRO A 143 7.83 -9.27 -6.63
CA PRO A 143 9.08 -10.03 -6.75
C PRO A 143 10.31 -9.14 -6.84
N GLY A 144 10.22 -8.02 -7.57
CA GLY A 144 11.30 -7.05 -7.69
C GLY A 144 11.61 -6.38 -6.36
N ALA A 145 10.58 -6.02 -5.59
CA ALA A 145 10.72 -5.48 -4.24
C ALA A 145 11.41 -6.48 -3.29
N PHE A 146 11.06 -7.77 -3.36
CA PHE A 146 11.73 -8.81 -2.58
C PHE A 146 13.20 -8.99 -2.96
N TYR A 147 13.50 -8.97 -4.26
CA TYR A 147 14.87 -9.05 -4.74
C TYR A 147 15.72 -7.85 -4.28
N ALA A 148 15.17 -6.64 -4.40
CA ALA A 148 15.81 -5.42 -3.92
C ALA A 148 16.03 -5.48 -2.39
N LEU A 149 15.02 -5.88 -1.61
CA LEU A 149 15.13 -6.06 -0.16
C LEU A 149 16.25 -7.04 0.19
N GLY A 150 16.29 -8.22 -0.43
CA GLY A 150 17.36 -9.20 -0.18
C GLY A 150 18.75 -8.68 -0.56
N THR A 151 18.85 -7.90 -1.64
CA THR A 151 20.11 -7.28 -2.08
C THR A 151 20.60 -6.27 -1.06
N VAL A 152 19.75 -5.33 -0.65
CA VAL A 152 20.10 -4.30 0.35
C VAL A 152 20.37 -4.95 1.71
N ALA A 153 19.54 -5.90 2.13
CA ALA A 153 19.73 -6.61 3.40
C ALA A 153 21.04 -7.42 3.45
N SER A 154 21.60 -7.82 2.30
CA SER A 154 22.88 -8.53 2.24
C SER A 154 24.09 -7.58 2.31
N ASP A 155 23.89 -6.27 2.20
CA ASP A 155 24.97 -5.29 2.28
C ASP A 155 25.52 -5.20 3.73
N PRO A 156 26.85 -5.36 3.95
CA PRO A 156 27.45 -5.23 5.27
C PRO A 156 27.35 -3.82 5.87
N SER A 157 27.01 -2.80 5.08
CA SER A 157 26.83 -1.42 5.52
C SER A 157 25.80 -1.28 6.64
N TYR A 158 26.10 -0.44 7.64
CA TYR A 158 25.18 -0.15 8.75
C TYR A 158 23.84 0.43 8.26
N ARG A 159 23.82 1.09 7.09
CA ARG A 159 22.62 1.69 6.48
C ARG A 159 21.57 0.64 6.09
N ALA A 160 21.99 -0.60 5.84
CA ALA A 160 21.10 -1.71 5.52
C ALA A 160 20.46 -2.38 6.75
N ASN A 161 20.70 -1.88 7.97
CA ASN A 161 20.12 -2.44 9.19
C ASN A 161 18.57 -2.49 9.17
N PRO A 162 17.85 -1.42 8.75
CA PRO A 162 16.38 -1.47 8.69
C PRO A 162 15.84 -2.57 7.78
N ASP A 163 16.43 -2.73 6.60
CA ASP A 163 16.05 -3.76 5.61
C ASP A 163 16.38 -5.18 6.12
N ARG A 164 17.51 -5.36 6.81
CA ARG A 164 17.85 -6.63 7.48
C ARG A 164 16.84 -7.00 8.55
N ARG A 165 16.47 -6.04 9.41
CA ARG A 165 15.46 -6.25 10.45
C ARG A 165 14.12 -6.65 9.84
N LEU A 166 13.69 -5.91 8.81
CA LEU A 166 12.47 -6.23 8.07
C LEU A 166 12.54 -7.63 7.44
N PHE A 167 13.66 -7.97 6.80
CA PHE A 167 13.86 -9.29 6.19
C PHE A 167 13.72 -10.42 7.23
N PHE A 168 14.40 -10.32 8.38
CA PHE A 168 14.31 -11.31 9.44
C PHE A 168 12.93 -11.37 10.11
N GLU A 169 12.20 -10.25 10.16
CA GLU A 169 10.82 -10.23 10.62
C GLU A 169 9.90 -10.98 9.64
N MET A 170 10.09 -10.77 8.32
CA MET A 170 9.32 -11.46 7.28
C MET A 170 9.60 -12.97 7.23
N THR A 171 10.85 -13.40 7.47
CA THR A 171 11.22 -14.82 7.57
C THR A 171 10.88 -15.43 8.93
N ARG A 172 10.47 -14.61 9.91
CA ARG A 172 10.18 -14.97 11.30
C ARG A 172 11.39 -15.45 12.09
N ASP A 173 12.61 -15.13 11.64
CA ASP A 173 13.85 -15.37 12.40
C ASP A 173 14.01 -14.35 13.53
N TYR A 174 13.35 -13.18 13.40
CA TYR A 174 13.30 -12.13 14.41
C TYR A 174 11.84 -11.81 14.76
N THR A 175 11.52 -11.79 16.05
CA THR A 175 10.24 -11.27 16.54
C THR A 175 10.51 -9.92 17.22
N PRO A 176 9.96 -8.80 16.69
CA PRO A 176 10.09 -7.53 17.38
C PRO A 176 9.43 -7.64 18.76
N ARG A 177 10.13 -7.18 19.80
CA ARG A 177 9.54 -7.07 21.14
C ARG A 177 8.32 -6.17 21.04
N GLN A 178 7.13 -6.72 21.26
CA GLN A 178 5.92 -5.91 21.37
C GLN A 178 6.00 -5.14 22.68
N LYS A 179 5.95 -3.80 22.61
CA LYS A 179 5.81 -2.97 23.81
C LYS A 179 4.42 -3.28 24.38
N ILE A 180 4.38 -4.02 25.49
CA ILE A 180 3.14 -4.22 26.25
C ILE A 180 2.89 -2.91 26.98
N GLU A 181 2.19 -2.00 26.33
CA GLU A 181 1.65 -0.81 26.99
C GLU A 181 0.48 -1.27 27.87
N GLY A 182 0.73 -1.31 29.18
CA GLY A 182 -0.37 -1.32 30.15
C GLY A 182 -1.11 0.02 30.08
N ASP A 183 -2.39 0.02 30.44
CA ASP A 183 -3.35 1.15 30.45
C ASP A 183 -2.84 2.43 31.17
N ASP A 184 -1.71 2.32 31.88
CA ASP A 184 -1.13 3.38 32.70
C ASP A 184 0.15 4.00 32.07
N GLY A 185 0.57 3.59 30.87
CA GLY A 185 1.77 4.12 30.18
C GLY A 185 3.11 3.85 30.91
N LYS A 186 3.08 3.07 32.00
CA LYS A 186 4.25 2.62 32.74
C LYS A 186 4.30 1.10 32.63
N GLY A 187 5.41 0.58 32.10
CA GLY A 187 5.61 -0.84 31.87
C GLY A 187 5.22 -1.67 33.11
N VAL A 188 4.65 -2.84 32.89
CA VAL A 188 4.20 -3.77 33.95
C VAL A 188 5.31 -4.02 34.99
N GLY A 189 6.59 -3.98 34.56
CA GLY A 189 7.77 -4.06 35.42
C GLY A 189 7.80 -3.02 36.55
N HIS A 190 7.66 -1.72 36.25
CA HIS A 190 7.70 -0.67 37.29
C HIS A 190 6.54 -0.76 38.28
N LYS A 191 5.36 -1.21 37.83
CA LYS A 191 4.19 -1.38 38.70
C LYS A 191 4.38 -2.55 39.68
N LEU A 192 4.92 -3.67 39.19
CA LEU A 192 5.26 -4.83 40.02
C LEU A 192 6.39 -4.50 40.99
N LEU A 193 7.46 -3.83 40.54
CA LEU A 193 8.56 -3.42 41.41
C LEU A 193 8.09 -2.41 42.48
N GLY A 194 7.20 -1.47 42.11
CA GLY A 194 6.57 -0.55 43.06
C GLY A 194 5.61 -1.21 44.05
N GLN A 195 5.01 -2.36 43.70
CA GLN A 195 4.20 -3.18 44.61
C GLN A 195 5.10 -4.01 45.54
N LEU A 196 6.17 -4.59 45.02
CA LEU A 196 7.15 -5.37 45.79
C LEU A 196 7.89 -4.49 46.81
N LYS A 197 8.27 -3.25 46.45
CA LYS A 197 8.89 -2.28 47.38
C LYS A 197 8.00 -1.88 48.57
N LYS A 198 6.68 -2.09 48.47
CA LYS A 198 5.72 -1.78 49.55
C LYS A 198 5.49 -2.95 50.50
N LEU A 199 5.97 -4.14 50.17
CA LEU A 199 5.87 -5.31 51.04
C LEU A 199 6.95 -5.25 52.11
N SER A 200 6.62 -5.75 53.30
CA SER A 200 7.60 -5.88 54.38
C SER A 200 8.65 -6.93 54.03
N THR A 201 9.87 -6.79 54.56
CA THR A 201 10.97 -7.73 54.31
C THR A 201 10.63 -9.19 54.65
N ALA A 202 9.77 -9.42 55.66
CA ALA A 202 9.28 -10.75 56.01
C ALA A 202 8.36 -11.34 54.93
N GLN A 203 7.50 -10.53 54.32
CA GLN A 203 6.61 -10.96 53.23
C GLN A 203 7.36 -11.13 51.91
N LEU A 204 8.42 -10.34 51.68
CA LEU A 204 9.31 -10.51 50.53
C LEU A 204 10.08 -11.83 50.60
N LEU A 205 10.63 -12.18 51.76
CA LEU A 205 11.29 -13.47 51.99
C LEU A 205 10.33 -14.68 51.85
N GLU A 206 9.06 -14.51 52.23
CA GLU A 206 8.04 -15.55 52.07
C GLU A 206 7.63 -15.77 50.61
N THR A 207 7.58 -14.69 49.81
CA THR A 207 7.09 -14.74 48.42
C THR A 207 8.18 -15.04 47.40
N LEU A 208 9.41 -14.56 47.61
CA LEU A 208 10.52 -14.65 46.67
C LEU A 208 11.69 -15.51 47.19
N GLY A 209 11.62 -16.00 48.44
CA GLY A 209 12.66 -16.83 49.05
C GLY A 209 13.81 -16.03 49.67
N THR A 210 14.88 -16.71 50.08
CA THR A 210 16.03 -16.09 50.77
C THR A 210 16.76 -15.04 49.95
N ASP A 211 16.62 -15.11 48.63
CA ASP A 211 17.37 -14.31 47.67
C ASP A 211 16.54 -13.11 47.17
N ALA A 212 15.38 -12.85 47.81
CA ALA A 212 14.44 -11.79 47.45
C ALA A 212 15.08 -10.39 47.35
N LEU A 213 16.09 -10.11 48.19
CA LEU A 213 16.78 -8.82 48.19
C LEU A 213 17.75 -8.67 47.01
N GLU A 214 18.40 -9.76 46.60
CA GLU A 214 19.32 -9.77 45.45
C GLU A 214 18.53 -9.61 44.15
N ILE A 215 17.43 -10.35 44.00
CA ILE A 215 16.51 -10.24 42.86
C ILE A 215 15.91 -8.84 42.73
N MET A 216 15.55 -8.21 43.86
CA MET A 216 15.03 -6.83 43.87
C MET A 216 16.07 -5.81 43.43
N GLN A 217 17.34 -6.03 43.79
CA GLN A 217 18.44 -5.14 43.44
C GLN A 217 18.81 -5.28 41.96
N GLU A 218 18.87 -6.51 41.44
CA GLU A 218 19.09 -6.76 40.01
C GLU A 218 17.98 -6.15 39.13
N LEU A 219 16.71 -6.31 39.52
CA LEU A 219 15.58 -5.72 38.78
C LEU A 219 15.59 -4.18 38.80
N GLU A 220 16.07 -3.57 39.89
CA GLU A 220 16.21 -2.13 40.00
C GLU A 220 17.36 -1.59 39.14
N ASP A 221 18.48 -2.31 39.11
CA ASP A 221 19.63 -1.99 38.27
C ASP A 221 19.28 -2.12 36.77
N GLU A 222 18.57 -3.19 36.37
CA GLU A 222 18.12 -3.39 34.99
C GLU A 222 17.17 -2.27 34.50
N LEU A 223 16.17 -1.89 35.30
CA LEU A 223 15.24 -0.81 34.92
C LEU A 223 15.92 0.57 34.90
N SER A 224 16.90 0.81 35.77
CA SER A 224 17.67 2.07 35.75
C SER A 224 18.57 2.20 34.51
N GLN A 225 19.05 1.08 33.97
CA GLN A 225 19.82 1.03 32.72
C GLN A 225 18.92 1.26 31.49
N GLU A 226 17.66 0.78 31.52
CA GLU A 226 16.69 1.07 30.47
C GLU A 226 16.35 2.57 30.38
N ASP A 227 16.13 3.24 31.53
CA ASP A 227 15.84 4.68 31.57
C ASP A 227 17.03 5.54 31.06
N THR A 228 18.27 5.10 31.29
CA THR A 228 19.46 5.81 30.80
C THR A 228 19.70 5.62 29.31
N ALA A 229 19.47 4.41 28.76
CA ALA A 229 19.56 4.16 27.32
C ALA A 229 18.48 4.89 26.49
N GLU A 230 17.28 5.09 27.05
CA GLU A 230 16.23 5.91 26.43
C GLU A 230 16.59 7.42 26.41
N SER A 231 17.36 7.91 27.39
CA SER A 231 17.80 9.31 27.44
C SER A 231 18.92 9.64 26.43
N GLU A 232 19.83 8.71 26.18
CA GLU A 232 20.92 8.89 25.20
C GLU A 232 20.41 8.80 23.75
N THR A 233 19.45 7.90 23.49
CA THR A 233 18.84 7.74 22.15
C THR A 233 17.94 8.91 21.75
N HIS A 234 17.39 9.66 22.72
CA HIS A 234 16.66 10.90 22.45
C HIS A 234 17.58 12.13 22.30
N ALA A 235 18.75 12.17 22.95
CA ALA A 235 19.69 13.27 22.80
C ALA A 235 20.39 13.29 21.42
N GLU A 236 20.68 12.12 20.83
CA GLU A 236 21.30 12.03 19.49
C GLU A 236 20.37 12.44 18.33
N GLN A 237 19.05 12.46 18.53
CA GLN A 237 18.10 12.85 17.49
C GLN A 237 17.88 14.36 17.38
N ASP A 238 18.24 15.15 18.40
CA ASP A 238 18.00 16.60 18.44
C ASP A 238 19.21 17.43 17.97
N GLU A 239 20.43 16.87 17.96
CA GLU A 239 21.62 17.54 17.41
C GLU A 239 21.73 17.47 15.86
N GLY A 240 20.88 16.67 15.20
CA GLY A 240 20.94 16.45 13.75
C GLY A 240 20.17 17.44 12.87
N ASN A 241 19.30 18.29 13.43
CA ASN A 241 18.37 19.11 12.63
C ASN A 241 18.75 20.60 12.52
N GLY A 242 20.00 20.94 12.84
CA GLY A 242 20.51 22.30 12.90
C GLY A 242 21.67 22.60 11.95
N SER A 243 21.63 22.15 10.68
CA SER A 243 22.48 22.74 9.63
C SER A 243 22.06 22.37 8.20
N LYS A 244 21.69 23.43 7.47
CA LYS A 244 21.55 23.59 6.01
C LYS A 244 20.25 23.13 5.34
#